data_AF-A0AAV7KAD7-F1
#
_entry.id   AF-A0AAV7KAD7-F1
#
_cell.length_a   1.000
_cell.length_b   1.000
_cell.length_c   1.000
_cell.angle_alpha   90.00
_cell.angle_beta   90.00
_cell.angle_gamma   90.00
#
_symmetry.space_group_name_H-M   'P 1'
#
loop_
_entity.id
_entity.type
_entity.pdbx_description
1 polymer ?
#
loop_
_entity_poly.entity_id
_entity_poly.type
_entity_poly.pdbx_seq_one_letter_code
_entity_poly.pdbx_strand_id
1 'polypeptide(L)'
;METKYNSWRGGYRQMSDEENTQIVKKSRLTCCCGGKNKSMKETFWYYWILFRTMYPSFLSNSFGYTLILIVTAVAKQVNIYNIGLVPSTFYLSLLDNSREEFKNILWEMCILVITVSLCVTTESLIQDLLALTWRFRLTNKIQLKYFQANNIQNILHNRKVLDNPDQRITQDIYRLTKQMAEILVNIILKPFIIIYYTYQVWISVGWLGVVSVYSLFILSVFINKLLLNPVVNKVIRREQWEGDFRFVF
;
A
#
# COMPACT_ATOMS: atom_id res chain seq x y z
N MET A 1 -48.35 -29.43 36.72
CA MET A 1 -47.69 -28.09 36.73
C MET A 1 -46.64 -27.94 35.62
N GLU A 2 -46.16 -29.02 35.00
CA GLU A 2 -45.13 -28.98 33.94
C GLU A 2 -45.62 -28.44 32.58
N THR A 3 -46.92 -28.52 32.28
CA THR A 3 -47.46 -28.10 30.97
C THR A 3 -47.46 -26.57 30.76
N LYS A 4 -47.65 -25.77 31.83
CA LYS A 4 -47.56 -24.30 31.73
C LYS A 4 -46.11 -23.80 31.62
N TYR A 5 -45.14 -24.49 32.23
CA TYR A 5 -43.73 -24.08 32.20
C TYR A 5 -43.10 -24.27 30.81
N ASN A 6 -43.50 -25.31 30.08
CA ASN A 6 -43.01 -25.58 28.72
C ASN A 6 -43.60 -24.62 27.66
N SER A 7 -44.83 -24.14 27.86
CA SER A 7 -45.45 -23.12 27.00
C SER A 7 -44.73 -21.76 27.08
N TRP A 8 -44.38 -21.33 28.30
CA TRP A 8 -43.62 -20.08 28.51
C TRP A 8 -42.19 -20.16 27.93
N ARG A 9 -41.52 -21.31 28.03
CA ARG A 9 -40.16 -21.50 27.49
C ARG A 9 -40.12 -21.49 25.96
N GLY A 10 -41.21 -21.91 25.29
CA GLY A 10 -41.35 -21.88 23.84
C GLY A 10 -41.53 -20.46 23.28
N GLY A 11 -42.37 -19.65 23.94
CA GLY A 11 -42.63 -18.26 23.53
C GLY A 11 -41.41 -17.34 23.67
N TYR A 12 -40.64 -17.46 24.77
CA TYR A 12 -39.39 -16.70 24.93
C TYR A 12 -38.30 -17.09 23.92
N ARG A 13 -38.23 -18.38 23.56
CA ARG A 13 -37.26 -18.87 22.58
C ARG A 13 -37.58 -18.34 21.17
N GLN A 14 -38.84 -18.42 20.75
CA GLN A 14 -39.29 -17.88 19.46
C GLN A 14 -39.15 -16.35 19.36
N MET A 15 -39.47 -15.60 20.42
CA MET A 15 -39.32 -14.14 20.42
C MET A 15 -37.83 -13.73 20.40
N SER A 16 -36.96 -14.47 21.09
CA SER A 16 -35.50 -14.26 21.02
C SER A 16 -34.91 -14.63 19.65
N ASP A 17 -35.49 -15.62 18.96
CA ASP A 17 -35.02 -16.07 17.65
C ASP A 17 -35.45 -15.07 16.55
N GLU A 18 -36.65 -14.50 16.63
CA GLU A 18 -37.10 -13.43 15.71
C GLU A 18 -36.35 -12.12 15.93
N GLU A 19 -36.10 -11.74 17.19
CA GLU A 19 -35.30 -10.56 17.54
C GLU A 19 -33.82 -10.75 17.16
N ASN A 20 -33.25 -11.95 17.38
CA ASN A 20 -31.91 -12.29 16.87
C ASN A 20 -31.87 -12.31 15.34
N THR A 21 -32.91 -12.77 14.66
CA THR A 21 -32.95 -12.79 13.18
C THR A 21 -33.05 -11.38 12.60
N GLN A 22 -33.79 -10.48 13.26
CA GLN A 22 -33.85 -9.05 12.93
C GLN A 22 -32.53 -8.34 13.21
N ILE A 23 -31.89 -8.59 14.37
CA ILE A 23 -30.57 -8.05 14.71
C ILE A 23 -29.50 -8.59 13.76
N VAL A 24 -29.57 -9.87 13.38
CA VAL A 24 -28.63 -10.51 12.45
C VAL A 24 -28.83 -10.04 11.01
N LYS A 25 -30.07 -9.75 10.58
CA LYS A 25 -30.32 -9.06 9.30
C LYS A 25 -29.81 -7.62 9.31
N LYS A 26 -30.05 -6.88 10.41
CA LYS A 26 -29.59 -5.49 10.60
C LYS A 26 -28.05 -5.40 10.70
N SER A 27 -27.40 -6.40 11.31
CA SER A 27 -25.93 -6.51 11.41
C SER A 27 -25.28 -7.03 10.12
N ARG A 28 -25.92 -7.95 9.39
CA ARG A 28 -25.43 -8.39 8.05
C ARG A 28 -25.52 -7.27 7.02
N LEU A 29 -26.58 -6.46 7.05
CA LEU A 29 -26.70 -5.26 6.19
C LEU A 29 -25.65 -4.19 6.53
N THR A 30 -25.19 -4.09 7.78
CA THR A 30 -24.12 -3.14 8.16
C THR A 30 -22.71 -3.66 7.91
N CYS A 31 -22.49 -4.98 7.91
CA CYS A 31 -21.17 -5.56 7.66
C CYS A 31 -20.89 -5.82 6.16
N CYS A 32 -21.90 -6.16 5.37
CA CYS A 32 -21.74 -6.44 3.93
C CYS A 32 -22.15 -5.27 3.01
N CYS A 33 -22.79 -4.23 3.55
CA CYS A 33 -23.12 -2.98 2.85
C CYS A 33 -22.85 -1.77 3.77
N GLY A 34 -21.61 -1.70 4.26
CA GLY A 34 -21.13 -0.66 5.16
C GLY A 34 -20.33 0.45 4.47
N GLY A 35 -20.60 0.73 3.20
CA GLY A 35 -20.31 2.02 2.56
C GLY A 35 -21.12 3.15 3.19
N LYS A 36 -21.12 3.27 4.52
CA LYS A 36 -21.46 4.52 5.17
C LYS A 36 -20.33 5.46 4.80
N ASN A 37 -20.71 6.61 4.26
CA ASN A 37 -19.90 7.77 3.99
C ASN A 37 -19.14 8.16 5.28
N LYS A 38 -18.07 7.42 5.64
CA LYS A 38 -17.18 7.79 6.73
C LYS A 38 -16.65 9.14 6.33
N SER A 39 -16.88 10.12 7.18
CA SER A 39 -16.43 11.48 6.91
C SER A 39 -14.94 11.41 6.56
N MET A 40 -14.54 11.98 5.42
CA MET A 40 -13.16 11.94 4.92
C MET A 40 -12.13 12.29 6.01
N LYS A 41 -12.54 13.13 6.97
CA LYS A 41 -11.79 13.51 8.17
C LYS A 41 -11.48 12.33 9.11
N GLU A 42 -12.43 11.43 9.33
CA GLU A 42 -12.25 10.25 10.19
C GLU A 42 -11.26 9.28 9.57
N THR A 43 -11.37 9.00 8.28
CA THR A 43 -10.41 8.14 7.57
C THR A 43 -8.99 8.71 7.62
N PHE A 44 -8.84 10.02 7.40
CA PHE A 44 -7.54 10.67 7.48
C PHE A 44 -6.95 10.61 8.89
N TRP A 45 -7.78 10.79 9.92
CA TRP A 45 -7.35 10.69 11.31
C TRP A 45 -6.81 9.30 11.66
N TYR A 46 -7.45 8.21 11.18
CA TYR A 46 -6.93 6.86 11.38
C TYR A 46 -5.58 6.64 10.70
N TYR A 47 -5.41 7.11 9.46
CA TYR A 47 -4.12 7.05 8.76
C TYR A 47 -3.04 7.83 9.50
N TRP A 48 -3.37 9.01 10.02
CA TRP A 48 -2.44 9.82 10.80
C TRP A 48 -1.96 9.09 12.07
N ILE A 49 -2.84 8.40 12.77
CA ILE A 49 -2.48 7.61 13.96
C ILE A 49 -1.55 6.45 13.62
N LEU A 50 -1.83 5.76 12.52
CA LEU A 50 -0.98 4.68 12.02
C LEU A 50 0.41 5.23 11.66
N PHE A 51 0.45 6.32 10.91
CA PHE A 51 1.69 6.98 10.51
C PHE A 51 2.52 7.47 11.72
N ARG A 52 1.88 8.12 12.68
CA ARG A 52 2.53 8.55 13.94
C ARG A 52 3.04 7.38 14.78
N THR A 53 2.42 6.20 14.65
CA THR A 53 2.91 4.99 15.33
C THR A 53 4.15 4.41 14.62
N MET A 54 4.20 4.51 13.30
CA MET A 54 5.35 4.08 12.49
C MET A 54 6.57 4.99 12.70
N TYR A 55 6.35 6.30 12.80
CA TYR A 55 7.35 7.34 13.07
C TYR A 55 7.13 8.00 14.44
N PRO A 56 7.68 7.45 15.53
CA PRO A 56 7.49 8.01 16.86
C PRO A 56 8.23 9.35 17.05
N SER A 57 9.38 9.52 16.39
CA SER A 57 10.19 10.73 16.45
C SER A 57 11.07 10.87 15.21
N PHE A 58 11.55 12.08 14.95
CA PHE A 58 12.49 12.40 13.86
C PHE A 58 13.88 11.77 14.03
N LEU A 59 14.23 11.30 15.24
CA LEU A 59 15.49 10.59 15.51
C LEU A 59 15.32 9.06 15.60
N SER A 60 14.19 8.53 15.16
CA SER A 60 13.96 7.08 15.16
C SER A 60 14.69 6.38 14.02
N ASN A 61 15.05 5.10 14.21
CA ASN A 61 15.67 4.28 13.16
C ASN A 61 14.89 4.30 11.84
N SER A 62 13.55 4.40 11.88
CA SER A 62 12.72 4.50 10.68
C SER A 62 12.96 5.78 9.89
N PHE A 63 13.21 6.91 10.58
CA PHE A 63 13.56 8.15 9.91
C PHE A 63 14.92 8.04 9.22
N GLY A 64 15.91 7.43 9.90
CA GLY A 64 17.22 7.14 9.31
C GLY A 64 17.12 6.29 8.04
N TYR A 65 16.40 5.16 8.09
CA TYR A 65 16.16 4.33 6.90
C TYR A 65 15.45 5.10 5.78
N THR A 66 14.49 5.97 6.11
CA THR A 66 13.78 6.79 5.11
C THR A 66 14.72 7.78 4.44
N LEU A 67 15.60 8.42 5.20
CA LEU A 67 16.57 9.38 4.67
C LEU A 67 17.57 8.70 3.73
N ILE A 68 18.12 7.55 4.14
CA ILE A 68 19.01 6.75 3.29
C ILE A 68 18.25 6.32 2.01
N LEU A 69 17.00 5.88 2.15
CA LEU A 69 16.17 5.47 1.01
C LEU A 69 15.95 6.62 0.01
N ILE A 70 15.70 7.84 0.50
CA ILE A 70 15.59 9.04 -0.36
C ILE A 70 16.91 9.33 -1.07
N VAL A 71 18.04 9.31 -0.35
CA VAL A 71 19.37 9.55 -0.94
C VAL A 71 19.69 8.51 -2.01
N THR A 72 19.49 7.23 -1.73
CA THR A 72 19.70 6.15 -2.70
C THR A 72 18.77 6.28 -3.91
N ALA A 73 17.50 6.65 -3.71
CA ALA A 73 16.56 6.82 -4.81
C ALA A 73 16.89 8.02 -5.71
N VAL A 74 17.40 9.12 -5.13
CA VAL A 74 17.92 10.27 -5.91
C VAL A 74 19.17 9.87 -6.69
N ALA A 75 20.14 9.19 -6.04
CA ALA A 75 21.33 8.70 -6.71
C ALA A 75 21.00 7.75 -7.88
N LYS A 76 20.03 6.85 -7.68
CA LYS A 76 19.49 5.99 -8.74
C LYS A 76 18.94 6.81 -9.91
N GLN A 77 18.14 7.84 -9.62
CA GLN A 77 17.54 8.68 -10.66
C GLN A 77 18.61 9.44 -11.47
N VAL A 78 19.68 9.92 -10.83
CA VAL A 78 20.82 10.55 -11.50
C VAL A 78 21.54 9.55 -12.42
N ASN A 79 21.79 8.34 -11.94
CA ASN A 79 22.41 7.30 -12.76
C ASN A 79 21.53 6.90 -13.96
N ILE A 80 20.22 6.80 -13.77
CA ILE A 80 19.26 6.54 -14.87
C ILE A 80 19.30 7.66 -15.92
N TYR A 81 19.39 8.92 -15.48
CA TYR A 81 19.54 10.05 -16.38
C TYR A 81 20.83 9.93 -17.22
N ASN A 82 21.96 9.63 -16.57
CA ASN A 82 23.23 9.44 -17.28
C ASN A 82 23.15 8.30 -18.31
N ILE A 83 22.57 7.16 -17.93
CA ILE A 83 22.32 6.03 -18.85
C ILE A 83 21.48 6.46 -20.07
N GLY A 84 20.52 7.37 -19.90
CA GLY A 84 19.72 7.89 -21.00
C GLY A 84 20.50 8.72 -22.03
N LEU A 85 21.63 9.31 -21.64
CA LEU A 85 22.46 10.12 -22.54
C LEU A 85 23.48 9.29 -23.31
N VAL A 86 23.95 8.17 -22.74
CA VAL A 86 25.04 7.40 -23.33
C VAL A 86 24.73 6.79 -24.70
N PRO A 87 23.50 6.36 -25.05
CA PRO A 87 23.20 5.90 -26.41
C PRO A 87 23.57 6.94 -27.47
N SER A 88 23.29 8.22 -27.23
CA SER A 88 23.59 9.29 -28.19
C SER A 88 25.10 9.44 -28.43
N THR A 89 25.90 9.43 -27.37
CA THR A 89 27.37 9.55 -27.49
C THR A 89 27.98 8.28 -28.09
N PHE A 90 27.43 7.12 -27.75
CA PHE A 90 27.83 5.84 -28.33
C PHE A 90 27.65 5.82 -29.85
N TYR A 91 26.50 6.28 -30.37
CA TYR A 91 26.28 6.36 -31.82
C TYR A 91 27.26 7.31 -32.52
N LEU A 92 27.60 8.46 -31.90
CA LEU A 92 28.57 9.39 -32.48
C LEU A 92 29.98 8.79 -32.53
N SER A 93 30.43 8.11 -31.46
CA SER A 93 31.74 7.45 -31.43
C SER A 93 31.90 6.33 -32.46
N LEU A 94 30.78 5.66 -32.83
CA LEU A 94 30.76 4.65 -33.89
C LEU A 94 30.91 5.27 -35.28
N LEU A 95 30.32 6.46 -35.49
CA LEU A 95 30.42 7.20 -36.75
C LEU A 95 31.82 7.78 -36.95
N ASP A 96 32.42 8.32 -35.88
CA ASP A 96 33.75 8.93 -35.91
C ASP A 96 34.90 7.89 -35.89
N ASN A 97 34.59 6.60 -35.69
CA ASN A 97 35.53 5.46 -35.71
C ASN A 97 36.71 5.62 -34.72
N SER A 98 36.49 6.35 -33.62
CA SER A 98 37.46 6.60 -32.56
C SER A 98 37.51 5.41 -31.59
N ARG A 99 38.44 4.47 -31.81
CA ARG A 99 38.56 3.24 -31.00
C ARG A 99 38.79 3.49 -29.50
N GLU A 100 39.47 4.58 -29.14
CA GLU A 100 39.76 4.92 -27.74
C GLU A 100 38.52 5.45 -27.02
N GLU A 101 37.78 6.34 -27.67
CA GLU A 101 36.54 6.92 -27.14
C GLU A 101 35.45 5.85 -26.99
N PHE A 102 35.34 4.96 -27.98
CA PHE A 102 34.44 3.82 -27.92
C PHE A 102 34.71 2.92 -26.71
N LYS A 103 35.99 2.62 -26.42
CA LYS A 103 36.38 1.83 -25.23
C LYS A 103 36.04 2.55 -23.93
N ASN A 104 36.24 3.87 -23.86
CA ASN A 104 35.92 4.67 -22.69
C ASN A 104 34.40 4.67 -22.41
N ILE A 105 33.59 4.87 -23.45
CA ILE A 105 32.12 4.83 -23.34
C ILE A 105 31.63 3.44 -22.92
N LEU A 106 32.21 2.36 -23.47
CA LEU A 106 31.87 1.00 -23.05
C LEU A 106 32.19 0.75 -21.57
N TRP A 107 33.33 1.23 -21.09
CA TRP A 107 33.69 1.10 -19.68
C TRP A 107 32.77 1.91 -18.78
N GLU A 108 32.42 3.13 -19.18
CA GLU A 108 31.46 3.99 -18.48
C GLU A 108 30.08 3.33 -18.38
N MET A 109 29.58 2.75 -19.48
CA MET A 109 28.34 1.98 -19.50
C MET A 109 28.35 0.82 -18.49
N CYS A 110 29.43 0.04 -18.47
CA CYS A 110 29.57 -1.07 -17.53
C CYS A 110 29.49 -0.59 -16.08
N ILE A 111 30.20 0.49 -15.73
CA ILE A 111 30.18 1.07 -14.38
C ILE A 111 28.78 1.59 -14.02
N LEU A 112 28.11 2.29 -14.94
CA LEU A 112 26.76 2.82 -14.72
C LEU A 112 25.76 1.70 -14.46
N VAL A 113 25.78 0.63 -15.25
CA VAL A 113 24.88 -0.52 -15.09
C VAL A 113 25.10 -1.23 -13.75
N ILE A 114 26.35 -1.44 -13.35
CA ILE A 114 26.69 -2.04 -12.04
C ILE A 114 26.18 -1.14 -10.92
N THR A 115 26.41 0.17 -11.02
CA THR A 115 26.01 1.13 -9.99
C THR A 115 24.50 1.22 -9.84
N VAL A 116 23.74 1.24 -10.95
CA VAL A 116 22.27 1.20 -10.90
C VAL A 116 21.76 -0.09 -10.27
N SER A 117 22.36 -1.23 -10.62
CA SER A 117 21.97 -2.52 -10.05
C SER A 117 22.18 -2.56 -8.54
N LEU A 118 23.29 -1.99 -8.06
CA LEU A 118 23.55 -1.82 -6.63
C LEU A 118 22.52 -0.90 -5.97
N CYS A 119 22.23 0.28 -6.56
CA CYS A 119 21.21 1.19 -6.03
C CYS A 119 19.83 0.53 -5.90
N VAL A 120 19.39 -0.20 -6.93
CA VAL A 120 18.10 -0.91 -6.93
C VAL A 120 18.05 -1.97 -5.83
N THR A 121 19.12 -2.75 -5.68
CA THR A 121 19.20 -3.79 -4.65
C THR A 121 19.20 -3.16 -3.25
N THR A 122 20.00 -2.13 -3.02
CA THR A 122 20.04 -1.39 -1.74
C THR A 122 18.69 -0.77 -1.40
N GLU A 123 17.99 -0.19 -2.38
CA GLU A 123 16.65 0.36 -2.18
C GLU A 123 15.65 -0.71 -1.71
N SER A 124 15.64 -1.89 -2.37
CA SER A 124 14.79 -3.01 -1.97
C SER A 124 15.11 -3.48 -0.54
N LEU A 125 16.39 -3.61 -0.19
CA LEU A 125 16.81 -4.02 1.15
C LEU A 125 16.36 -3.02 2.22
N ILE A 126 16.50 -1.72 1.97
CA ILE A 126 16.08 -0.69 2.92
C ILE A 126 14.56 -0.64 3.06
N GLN A 127 13.81 -0.84 1.97
CA GLN A 127 12.34 -0.94 2.02
C GLN A 127 11.90 -2.11 2.90
N ASP A 128 12.55 -3.27 2.81
CA ASP A 128 12.25 -4.43 3.65
C ASP A 128 12.57 -4.19 5.12
N LEU A 129 13.72 -3.58 5.42
CA LEU A 129 14.10 -3.21 6.80
C LEU A 129 13.14 -2.18 7.40
N LEU A 130 12.69 -1.22 6.59
CA LEU A 130 11.72 -0.22 7.01
C LEU A 130 10.36 -0.85 7.30
N ALA A 131 9.88 -1.71 6.40
CA ALA A 131 8.63 -2.47 6.57
C ALA A 131 8.67 -3.34 7.84
N LEU A 132 9.79 -4.03 8.09
CA LEU A 132 9.97 -4.86 9.29
C LEU A 132 9.95 -4.02 10.57
N THR A 133 10.66 -2.88 10.57
CA THR A 133 10.69 -1.96 11.72
C THR A 133 9.31 -1.42 12.05
N TRP A 134 8.53 -1.03 11.03
CA TRP A 134 7.16 -0.58 11.22
C TRP A 134 6.23 -1.69 11.69
N ARG A 135 6.35 -2.89 11.12
CA ARG A 135 5.59 -4.07 11.55
C ARG A 135 5.83 -4.36 13.02
N PHE A 136 7.09 -4.41 13.44
CA PHE A 136 7.42 -4.65 14.85
C PHE A 136 6.76 -3.63 15.78
N ARG A 137 6.83 -2.34 15.45
CA ARG A 137 6.21 -1.28 16.27
C ARG A 137 4.68 -1.35 16.28
N LEU A 138 4.07 -1.55 15.12
CA LEU A 138 2.62 -1.55 14.97
C LEU A 138 2.01 -2.77 15.65
N THR A 139 2.58 -3.95 15.40
CA THR A 139 2.17 -5.21 16.02
C THR A 139 2.34 -5.14 17.54
N ASN A 140 3.48 -4.70 18.06
CA ASN A 140 3.68 -4.57 19.52
C ASN A 140 2.67 -3.63 20.17
N LYS A 141 2.44 -2.45 19.59
CA LYS A 141 1.50 -1.47 20.15
C LYS A 141 0.06 -1.99 20.13
N ILE A 142 -0.33 -2.69 19.07
CA ILE A 142 -1.67 -3.25 18.95
C ILE A 142 -1.82 -4.46 19.87
N GLN A 143 -0.84 -5.35 19.95
CA GLN A 143 -0.85 -6.49 20.87
C GLN A 143 -0.94 -6.04 22.33
N LEU A 144 -0.17 -5.02 22.73
CA LEU A 144 -0.25 -4.47 24.09
C LEU A 144 -1.65 -3.95 24.43
N LYS A 145 -2.34 -3.31 23.47
CA LYS A 145 -3.73 -2.87 23.65
C LYS A 145 -4.72 -4.03 23.60
N TYR A 146 -4.47 -5.01 22.75
CA TYR A 146 -5.29 -6.20 22.60
C TYR A 146 -5.33 -6.99 23.91
N PHE A 147 -4.18 -7.16 24.59
CA PHE A 147 -4.09 -7.92 25.85
C PHE A 147 -4.57 -7.17 27.11
N GLN A 148 -5.04 -5.93 27.00
CA GLN A 148 -5.64 -5.24 28.15
C GLN A 148 -6.98 -5.90 28.51
N ALA A 149 -7.18 -6.24 29.79
CA ALA A 149 -8.31 -7.02 30.29
C ALA A 149 -9.68 -6.51 29.79
N ASN A 150 -9.89 -5.19 29.81
CA ASN A 150 -11.13 -4.58 29.35
C ASN A 150 -11.36 -4.72 27.83
N ASN A 151 -10.29 -4.72 27.03
CA ASN A 151 -10.38 -4.77 25.57
C ASN A 151 -10.64 -6.19 25.06
N ILE A 152 -10.03 -7.22 25.66
CA ILE A 152 -10.30 -8.62 25.29
C ILE A 152 -11.78 -8.92 25.48
N GLN A 153 -12.34 -8.60 26.65
CA GLN A 153 -13.74 -8.85 26.95
C GLN A 153 -14.67 -8.08 26.00
N ASN A 154 -14.35 -6.82 25.72
CA ASN A 154 -15.12 -5.99 24.78
C ASN A 154 -15.11 -6.58 23.36
N ILE A 155 -13.96 -7.05 22.86
CA ILE A 155 -13.85 -7.68 21.53
C ILE A 155 -14.62 -9.00 21.49
N LEU A 156 -14.54 -9.83 22.53
CA LEU A 156 -15.29 -11.08 22.64
C LEU A 156 -16.80 -10.87 22.70
N HIS A 157 -17.25 -9.81 23.38
CA HIS A 157 -18.67 -9.45 23.46
C HIS A 157 -19.18 -8.82 22.14
N ASN A 158 -18.34 -8.01 21.47
CA ASN A 158 -18.67 -7.29 20.25
C ASN A 158 -18.08 -7.93 18.97
N ARG A 159 -18.07 -9.27 18.88
CA ARG A 159 -17.57 -9.99 17.67
C ARG A 159 -18.27 -9.61 16.37
N LYS A 160 -19.54 -9.16 16.43
CA LYS A 160 -20.29 -8.72 15.24
C LYS A 160 -19.70 -7.46 14.57
N VAL A 161 -18.87 -6.69 15.29
CA VAL A 161 -18.28 -5.43 14.79
C VAL A 161 -16.82 -5.60 14.35
N LEU A 162 -16.06 -6.48 15.02
CA LEU A 162 -14.65 -6.73 14.71
C LEU A 162 -14.43 -8.22 14.42
N ASP A 163 -14.34 -8.53 13.13
CA ASP A 163 -14.13 -9.89 12.66
C ASP A 163 -12.64 -10.22 12.49
N ASN A 164 -12.22 -11.43 12.89
CA ASN A 164 -10.84 -11.97 12.81
C ASN A 164 -9.72 -11.01 13.28
N PRO A 165 -9.72 -10.59 14.57
CA PRO A 165 -8.74 -9.62 15.08
C PRO A 165 -7.29 -10.11 14.99
N ASP A 166 -7.06 -11.40 15.20
CA ASP A 166 -5.77 -12.09 15.07
C ASP A 166 -5.24 -12.05 13.63
N GLN A 167 -6.11 -12.31 12.64
CA GLN A 167 -5.76 -12.21 11.23
C GLN A 167 -5.38 -10.77 10.86
N ARG A 168 -6.13 -9.77 11.35
CA ARG A 168 -5.83 -8.35 11.11
C ARG A 168 -4.48 -7.95 11.70
N ILE A 169 -4.17 -8.40 12.93
CA ILE A 169 -2.90 -8.09 13.60
C ILE A 169 -1.70 -8.72 12.87
N THR A 170 -1.88 -9.88 12.26
CA THR A 170 -0.78 -10.61 11.62
C THR A 170 -0.64 -10.30 10.12
N GLN A 171 -1.71 -10.51 9.36
CA GLN A 171 -1.70 -10.45 7.90
C GLN A 171 -1.87 -9.02 7.38
N ASP A 172 -2.86 -8.28 7.88
CA ASP A 172 -3.15 -6.94 7.36
C ASP A 172 -2.05 -5.95 7.74
N ILE A 173 -1.53 -6.01 8.97
CA ILE A 173 -0.37 -5.19 9.38
C ILE A 173 0.84 -5.47 8.48
N TYR A 174 1.13 -6.74 8.20
CA TYR A 174 2.24 -7.10 7.31
C TYR A 174 2.05 -6.51 5.90
N ARG A 175 0.90 -6.76 5.28
CA ARG A 175 0.57 -6.24 3.93
C ARG A 175 0.64 -4.72 3.89
N LEU A 176 0.05 -4.05 4.89
CA LEU A 176 0.08 -2.59 5.01
C LEU A 176 1.51 -2.06 5.08
N THR A 177 2.32 -2.57 6.01
CA THR A 177 3.69 -2.07 6.22
C THR A 177 4.59 -2.29 5.00
N LYS A 178 4.46 -3.44 4.33
CA LYS A 178 5.21 -3.78 3.12
C LYS A 178 4.85 -2.85 1.95
N GLN A 179 3.56 -2.73 1.64
CA GLN A 179 3.09 -1.85 0.56
C GLN A 179 3.41 -0.39 0.84
N MET A 180 3.22 0.08 2.07
CA MET A 180 3.53 1.45 2.46
C MET A 180 5.02 1.77 2.27
N ALA A 181 5.93 0.83 2.59
CA ALA A 181 7.36 1.05 2.46
C ALA A 181 7.80 1.15 1.00
N GLU A 182 7.21 0.33 0.12
CA GLU A 182 7.47 0.32 -1.32
C GLU A 182 6.97 1.60 -2.02
N ILE A 183 5.82 2.15 -1.60
CA ILE A 183 5.25 3.35 -2.23
C ILE A 183 5.75 4.65 -1.62
N LEU A 184 6.29 4.65 -0.39
CA LEU A 184 6.64 5.86 0.37
C LEU A 184 7.50 6.83 -0.44
N VAL A 185 8.64 6.36 -0.94
CA VAL A 185 9.60 7.22 -1.65
C VAL A 185 9.10 7.57 -3.05
N ASN A 186 8.32 6.69 -3.68
CA ASN A 186 7.70 6.99 -4.96
C ASN A 186 6.69 8.13 -4.84
N ILE A 187 5.89 8.18 -3.79
CA ILE A 187 4.94 9.29 -3.55
C ILE A 187 5.67 10.63 -3.41
N ILE A 188 6.85 10.63 -2.78
CA ILE A 188 7.64 11.84 -2.60
C ILE A 188 8.33 12.24 -3.91
N LEU A 189 9.05 11.34 -4.57
CA LEU A 189 9.92 11.68 -5.71
C LEU A 189 9.20 11.81 -7.05
N LYS A 190 8.23 10.94 -7.34
CA LYS A 190 7.54 10.93 -8.64
C LYS A 190 6.93 12.27 -9.06
N PRO A 191 6.26 13.06 -8.19
CA PRO A 191 5.75 14.38 -8.61
C PRO A 191 6.86 15.33 -9.07
N PHE A 192 8.01 15.37 -8.37
CA PHE A 192 9.15 16.20 -8.79
C PHE A 192 9.72 15.75 -10.14
N ILE A 193 9.86 14.43 -10.32
CA ILE A 193 10.34 13.84 -11.57
C ILE A 193 9.40 14.19 -12.74
N ILE A 194 8.09 14.09 -12.54
CA ILE A 194 7.08 14.43 -13.56
C ILE A 194 7.18 15.91 -13.94
N ILE A 195 7.30 16.83 -12.97
CA ILE A 195 7.45 18.26 -13.23
C ILE A 195 8.72 18.53 -14.06
N TYR A 196 9.85 17.96 -13.65
CA TYR A 196 11.13 18.13 -14.34
C TYR A 196 11.07 17.64 -15.80
N TYR A 197 10.55 16.42 -16.04
CA TYR A 197 10.46 15.90 -17.40
C TYR A 197 9.39 16.60 -18.24
N THR A 198 8.31 17.09 -17.63
CA THR A 198 7.33 17.92 -18.33
C THR A 198 7.99 19.20 -18.86
N TYR A 199 8.83 19.84 -18.03
CA TYR A 199 9.59 21.02 -18.43
C TYR A 199 10.59 20.71 -19.56
N GLN A 200 11.31 19.59 -19.46
CA GLN A 200 12.22 19.16 -20.53
C GLN A 200 11.48 18.94 -21.87
N VAL A 201 10.33 18.25 -21.85
CA VAL A 201 9.53 18.02 -23.06
C VAL A 201 9.02 19.34 -23.66
N TRP A 202 8.62 20.30 -22.81
CA TRP A 202 8.20 21.61 -23.27
C TRP A 202 9.30 22.34 -24.05
N ILE A 203 10.55 22.26 -23.58
CA ILE A 203 11.69 22.89 -24.27
C ILE A 203 12.05 22.14 -25.56
N SER A 204 12.11 20.81 -25.52
CA SER A 204 12.60 20.02 -26.65
C SER A 204 11.59 19.88 -27.79
N VAL A 205 10.29 19.76 -27.49
CA VAL A 205 9.23 19.46 -28.46
C VAL A 205 8.20 20.59 -28.57
N GLY A 206 8.09 21.44 -27.55
CA GLY A 206 7.06 22.47 -27.47
C GLY A 206 5.75 21.96 -26.85
N TRP A 207 4.72 22.81 -26.91
CA TRP A 207 3.45 22.58 -26.22
C TRP A 207 2.70 21.33 -26.72
N LEU A 208 2.80 21.02 -28.02
CA LEU A 208 2.14 19.84 -28.63
C LEU A 208 2.65 18.52 -28.02
N GLY A 209 3.94 18.43 -27.71
CA GLY A 209 4.52 17.25 -27.07
C GLY A 209 4.00 17.04 -25.64
N VAL A 210 3.81 18.13 -24.90
CA VAL A 210 3.26 18.05 -23.54
C VAL A 210 1.79 17.62 -23.59
N VAL A 211 0.97 18.23 -24.46
CA VAL A 211 -0.44 17.87 -24.60
C VAL A 211 -0.63 16.42 -25.03
N SER A 212 0.19 15.91 -25.95
CA SER A 212 0.10 14.51 -26.39
C SER A 212 0.39 13.54 -25.24
N VAL A 213 1.44 13.75 -24.45
CA VAL A 213 1.77 12.89 -23.29
C VAL A 213 0.64 12.87 -22.26
N TYR A 214 0.09 14.04 -21.89
CA TYR A 214 -1.00 14.10 -20.93
C TYR A 214 -2.31 13.50 -21.47
N SER A 215 -2.61 13.66 -22.76
CA SER A 215 -3.78 13.02 -23.36
C SER A 215 -3.68 11.49 -23.34
N LEU A 216 -2.51 10.93 -23.66
CA LEU A 216 -2.24 9.49 -23.56
C LEU A 216 -2.34 9.00 -22.11
N PHE A 217 -1.89 9.78 -21.13
CA PHE A 217 -2.04 9.45 -19.72
C PHE A 217 -3.51 9.37 -19.29
N ILE A 218 -4.34 10.35 -19.65
CA ILE A 218 -5.78 10.34 -19.33
C ILE A 218 -6.47 9.13 -19.95
N LEU A 219 -6.18 8.85 -21.23
CA LEU A 219 -6.72 7.68 -21.93
C LEU A 219 -6.29 6.38 -21.24
N SER A 220 -5.00 6.27 -20.86
CA SER A 220 -4.46 5.11 -20.16
C SER A 220 -5.14 4.89 -18.79
N VAL A 221 -5.35 5.97 -18.02
CA VAL A 221 -6.05 5.90 -16.73
C VAL A 221 -7.50 5.45 -16.91
N PHE A 222 -8.19 5.96 -17.93
CA PHE A 222 -9.57 5.58 -18.23
C PHE A 222 -9.67 4.08 -18.53
N ILE A 223 -8.82 3.57 -19.43
CA ILE A 223 -8.79 2.15 -19.79
C ILE A 223 -8.45 1.28 -18.56
N ASN A 224 -7.41 1.65 -17.81
CA ASN A 224 -7.03 0.92 -16.58
C ASN A 224 -8.16 0.87 -15.56
N LYS A 225 -8.89 1.98 -15.37
CA LYS A 225 -10.02 2.04 -14.43
C LYS A 225 -11.17 1.13 -14.88
N LEU A 226 -11.47 1.10 -16.18
CA LEU A 226 -12.49 0.20 -16.73
C LEU A 226 -12.14 -1.28 -16.50
N LEU A 227 -10.86 -1.64 -16.69
CA LEU A 227 -10.37 -3.01 -16.48
C LEU A 227 -10.30 -3.41 -15.00
N LEU A 228 -9.90 -2.50 -14.12
CA LEU A 228 -9.74 -2.77 -12.69
C LEU A 228 -11.09 -2.95 -11.96
N ASN A 229 -12.12 -2.18 -12.36
CA ASN A 229 -13.42 -2.18 -11.69
C ASN A 229 -14.05 -3.60 -11.51
N PRO A 230 -14.12 -4.47 -12.55
CA PRO A 230 -14.66 -5.82 -12.37
C PRO A 230 -13.73 -6.75 -11.58
N VAL A 231 -12.42 -6.56 -11.65
CA VAL A 231 -11.43 -7.43 -10.98
C VAL A 231 -11.46 -7.20 -9.46
N VAL A 232 -11.46 -5.94 -9.02
CA VAL A 232 -11.47 -5.59 -7.60
C VAL A 232 -12.70 -6.16 -6.89
N ASN A 233 -13.89 -6.06 -7.49
CA ASN A 233 -15.11 -6.61 -6.93
C ASN A 233 -15.04 -8.14 -6.78
N LYS A 234 -14.40 -8.84 -7.71
CA LYS A 234 -14.19 -10.30 -7.62
C LYS A 234 -13.17 -10.67 -6.54
N VAL A 235 -12.08 -9.92 -6.41
CA VAL A 235 -11.05 -10.15 -5.39
C VAL A 235 -11.62 -9.96 -3.98
N ILE A 236 -12.34 -8.86 -3.74
CA ILE A 236 -12.97 -8.59 -2.44
C ILE A 236 -13.94 -9.72 -2.06
N ARG A 237 -14.77 -10.16 -3.02
CA ARG A 237 -15.71 -11.24 -2.78
C ARG A 237 -15.00 -12.56 -2.48
N ARG A 238 -13.88 -12.86 -3.14
CA ARG A 238 -13.04 -14.03 -2.85
C ARG A 238 -12.48 -13.99 -1.42
N GLU A 239 -11.94 -12.85 -0.99
CA GLU A 239 -11.40 -12.70 0.37
C GLU A 239 -12.48 -12.88 1.45
N GLN A 240 -13.72 -12.45 1.17
CA GLN A 240 -14.87 -12.70 2.07
C GLN A 240 -15.17 -14.19 2.20
N TRP A 241 -15.24 -14.93 1.09
CA TRP A 241 -15.50 -16.37 1.12
C TRP A 241 -14.39 -17.16 1.82
N GLU A 242 -13.12 -16.78 1.61
CA GLU A 242 -11.99 -17.39 2.34
C GLU A 242 -12.02 -17.11 3.84
N GLY A 243 -12.54 -15.94 4.23
CA GLY A 243 -12.81 -15.60 5.64
C GLY A 243 -13.91 -16.47 6.24
N ASP A 244 -15.06 -16.58 5.57
CA ASP A 244 -16.21 -17.37 6.03
C ASP A 244 -15.88 -18.87 6.18
N PHE A 245 -15.06 -19.42 5.27
CA PHE A 245 -14.65 -20.83 5.31
C PHE A 245 -13.84 -21.19 6.57
N ARG A 246 -13.10 -20.24 7.15
CA ARG A 246 -12.31 -20.48 8.37
C ARG A 246 -13.15 -20.67 9.63
N PHE A 247 -14.44 -20.31 9.61
CA PHE A 247 -15.34 -20.46 10.75
C PHE A 247 -16.20 -21.74 10.73
N VAL A 248 -16.17 -22.49 9.62
CA VAL A 248 -16.99 -23.70 9.43
C VAL A 248 -16.32 -24.94 10.02
N PHE A 249 -15.03 -24.86 10.35
CA PHE A 249 -14.25 -25.87 11.08
C PHE A 249 -13.95 -25.40 12.49
#